data_AF-A0A7V5KVF9-F1
#
_entry.id   AF-A0A7V5KVF9-F1
#
_cell.length_a   1.000
_cell.length_b   1.000
_cell.length_c   1.000
_cell.angle_alpha   90.00
_cell.angle_beta   90.00
_cell.angle_gamma   90.00
#
_symmetry.space_group_name_H-M   'P 1'
#
loop_
_entity.id
_entity.type
_entity.pdbx_description
1 polymer ?
#
loop_
_entity_poly.entity_id
_entity_poly.type
_entity_poly.pdbx_seq_one_letter_code
_entity_poly.pdbx_strand_id
1 'polypeptide(L)'
;MGTRELKKQIFSLLKQPDIGRVLSDIQVFPAKEVVNVLFSAICQVDELLRWHGISAMGVMVTRLADADLEEGRIIMRRLLWSLNDESGGIGWGAPESMAEIMHHHEKLSLEYIHMLISYARPDGQELEQDGNYLEYEILQRGLLWGFDRLCERRLGLLVEKGLPGDILPYLRSGDHVVRGLAARLCGRLSIGSARDALQL
;
A
#
# COMPACT_ATOMS: atom_id res chain seq x y z
N MET A 1 9.57 -24.21 15.57
CA MET A 1 9.66 -24.46 14.11
C MET A 1 10.80 -23.61 13.56
N GLY A 2 11.65 -24.11 12.66
CA GLY A 2 12.72 -23.28 12.10
C GLY A 2 12.19 -22.22 11.14
N THR A 3 12.84 -21.05 11.05
CA THR A 3 12.43 -19.92 10.18
C THR A 3 12.22 -20.33 8.72
N ARG A 4 13.06 -21.25 8.21
CA ARG A 4 12.93 -21.77 6.84
C ARG A 4 11.67 -22.59 6.62
N GLU A 5 11.25 -23.35 7.63
CA GLU A 5 10.07 -24.20 7.54
C GLU A 5 8.78 -23.38 7.62
N LEU A 6 8.76 -22.39 8.53
CA LEU A 6 7.67 -21.41 8.58
C LEU A 6 7.52 -20.71 7.22
N LYS A 7 8.61 -20.21 6.64
CA LYS A 7 8.56 -19.54 5.33
C LYS A 7 7.94 -20.42 4.24
N LYS A 8 8.32 -21.70 4.16
CA LYS A 8 7.73 -22.64 3.20
C LYS A 8 6.24 -22.83 3.44
N GLN A 9 5.83 -23.02 4.69
CA GLN A 9 4.43 -23.24 5.04
C GLN A 9 3.58 -22.01 4.69
N ILE A 10 4.02 -20.81 5.07
CA ILE A 10 3.33 -19.56 4.75
C ILE A 10 3.26 -19.36 3.23
N PHE A 11 4.35 -19.58 2.49
CA PHE A 11 4.35 -19.46 1.02
C PHE A 11 3.40 -20.47 0.36
N SER A 12 3.29 -21.68 0.92
CA SER A 12 2.34 -22.69 0.45
C SER A 12 0.90 -22.24 0.66
N LEU A 13 0.58 -21.65 1.82
CA LEU A 13 -0.75 -21.08 2.09
C LEU A 13 -1.07 -19.94 1.12
N LEU A 14 -0.17 -18.98 0.97
CA LEU A 14 -0.39 -17.81 0.11
C LEU A 14 -0.61 -18.16 -1.37
N LYS A 15 -0.18 -19.33 -1.83
CA LYS A 15 -0.41 -19.82 -3.20
C LYS A 15 -1.76 -20.47 -3.42
N GLN A 16 -2.56 -20.66 -2.37
CA GLN A 16 -3.93 -21.16 -2.52
C GLN A 16 -4.81 -20.07 -3.16
N PRO A 17 -5.81 -20.44 -3.98
CA PRO A 17 -6.61 -19.46 -4.74
C PRO A 17 -7.64 -18.70 -3.90
N ASP A 18 -8.10 -19.25 -2.78
CA ASP A 18 -9.12 -18.65 -1.93
C ASP A 18 -8.48 -17.74 -0.87
N ILE A 19 -8.47 -16.44 -1.14
CA ILE A 19 -7.91 -15.44 -0.21
C ILE A 19 -8.58 -15.47 1.17
N GLY A 20 -9.90 -15.68 1.25
CA GLY A 20 -10.62 -15.70 2.52
C GLY A 20 -10.15 -16.84 3.43
N ARG A 21 -9.94 -18.02 2.82
CA ARG A 21 -9.34 -19.16 3.52
C ARG A 21 -7.88 -18.92 3.88
N VAL A 22 -7.08 -18.37 2.98
CA VAL A 22 -5.67 -18.03 3.24
C VAL A 22 -5.53 -17.10 4.44
N LEU A 23 -6.33 -16.03 4.49
CA LEU A 23 -6.31 -15.07 5.60
C LEU A 23 -6.81 -15.66 6.92
N SER A 24 -7.70 -16.66 6.86
CA SER A 24 -8.15 -17.38 8.06
C SER A 24 -7.06 -18.32 8.56
N ASP A 25 -6.45 -19.12 7.67
CA ASP A 25 -5.45 -20.12 8.00
C ASP A 25 -4.14 -19.47 8.47
N ILE A 26 -3.74 -18.33 7.92
CA ILE A 26 -2.50 -17.65 8.31
C ILE A 26 -2.55 -17.06 9.72
N GLN A 27 -3.74 -16.81 10.26
CA GLN A 27 -3.90 -16.25 11.59
C GLN A 27 -3.57 -17.24 12.72
N VAL A 28 -3.48 -18.54 12.46
CA VAL A 28 -3.10 -19.51 13.50
C VAL A 28 -1.62 -19.39 13.92
N PHE A 29 -0.80 -18.72 13.12
CA PHE A 29 0.64 -18.55 13.36
C PHE A 29 0.94 -17.25 14.13
N PRO A 30 2.08 -17.15 14.84
CA PRO A 30 2.49 -15.92 15.51
C PRO A 30 2.65 -14.74 14.55
N ALA A 31 2.03 -13.60 14.86
CA ALA A 31 1.90 -12.50 13.89
C ALA A 31 3.25 -11.93 13.45
N LYS A 32 4.16 -11.71 14.41
CA LYS A 32 5.48 -11.14 14.15
C LYS A 32 6.31 -12.02 13.22
N GLU A 33 6.25 -13.34 13.40
CA GLU A 33 6.98 -14.29 12.56
C GLU A 33 6.41 -14.33 11.14
N VAL A 34 5.08 -14.35 11.01
CA VAL A 34 4.40 -14.28 9.71
C VAL A 34 4.74 -12.98 9.00
N VAL A 35 4.68 -11.83 9.68
CA VAL A 35 4.96 -10.53 9.08
C VAL A 35 6.37 -10.48 8.50
N ASN A 36 7.35 -11.03 9.21
CA ASN A 36 8.73 -11.13 8.71
C ASN A 36 8.85 -11.99 7.44
N VAL A 37 8.05 -13.05 7.31
CA VAL A 37 7.98 -13.84 6.07
C VAL A 37 7.29 -13.06 4.95
N LEU A 38 6.24 -12.31 5.27
CA LEU A 38 5.44 -11.58 4.29
C LEU A 38 6.21 -10.45 3.60
N PHE A 39 7.21 -9.84 4.26
CA PHE A 39 8.16 -8.96 3.56
C PHE A 39 8.87 -9.64 2.37
N SER A 40 9.13 -10.95 2.44
CA SER A 40 9.64 -11.67 1.27
C SER A 40 8.55 -11.96 0.23
N ALA A 41 7.30 -12.13 0.66
CA ALA A 41 6.18 -12.51 -0.22
C ALA A 41 5.73 -11.33 -1.10
N ILE A 42 5.67 -10.12 -0.55
CA ILE A 42 5.22 -8.93 -1.29
C ILE A 42 6.18 -8.51 -2.42
N CYS A 43 7.43 -9.00 -2.38
CA CYS A 43 8.44 -8.77 -3.41
C CYS A 43 8.47 -9.87 -4.48
N GLN A 44 7.57 -10.86 -4.45
CA GLN A 44 7.58 -11.97 -5.40
C GLN A 44 6.99 -11.56 -6.75
N VAL A 45 7.54 -12.16 -7.82
CA VAL A 45 7.04 -11.96 -9.20
C VAL A 45 5.71 -12.70 -9.42
N ASP A 46 5.51 -13.82 -8.72
CA ASP A 46 4.23 -14.55 -8.68
C ASP A 46 3.14 -13.64 -8.10
N GLU A 47 2.23 -13.18 -8.95
CA GLU A 47 1.23 -12.19 -8.57
C GLU A 47 0.27 -12.69 -7.50
N LEU A 48 -0.15 -13.96 -7.55
CA LEU A 48 -1.06 -14.53 -6.56
C LEU A 48 -0.40 -14.52 -5.18
N LEU A 49 0.83 -15.03 -5.10
CA LEU A 49 1.62 -15.03 -3.88
C LEU A 49 1.85 -13.61 -3.34
N ARG A 50 2.18 -12.66 -4.22
CA ARG A 50 2.41 -11.27 -3.86
C ARG A 50 1.15 -10.61 -3.31
N TRP A 51 0.02 -10.69 -4.02
CA TRP A 51 -1.24 -10.04 -3.62
C TRP A 51 -1.87 -10.68 -2.38
N HIS A 52 -1.74 -12.00 -2.22
CA HIS A 52 -2.12 -12.65 -0.97
C HIS A 52 -1.20 -12.22 0.17
N GLY A 53 0.09 -12.03 -0.10
CA GLY A 53 1.03 -11.49 0.87
C GLY A 53 0.67 -10.08 1.33
N ILE A 54 0.33 -9.20 0.39
CA ILE A 54 -0.12 -7.81 0.63
C ILE A 54 -1.39 -7.81 1.49
N SER A 55 -2.39 -8.61 1.12
CA SER A 55 -3.65 -8.73 1.89
C SER A 55 -3.39 -9.26 3.31
N ALA A 56 -2.50 -10.25 3.43
CA ALA A 56 -2.09 -10.79 4.73
C ALA A 56 -1.30 -9.77 5.56
N MET A 57 -0.59 -8.81 4.96
CA MET A 57 0.03 -7.71 5.72
C MET A 57 -1.01 -6.90 6.46
N GLY A 58 -2.12 -6.55 5.81
CA GLY A 58 -3.22 -5.82 6.43
C GLY A 58 -3.71 -6.50 7.71
N VAL A 59 -4.06 -7.79 7.61
CA VAL A 59 -4.60 -8.56 8.74
C VAL A 59 -3.56 -8.78 9.84
N MET A 60 -2.36 -9.22 9.48
CA MET A 60 -1.36 -9.66 10.47
C MET A 60 -0.73 -8.49 11.21
N VAL A 61 -0.52 -7.35 10.55
CA VAL A 61 0.00 -6.13 11.21
C VAL A 61 -1.08 -5.47 12.05
N THR A 62 -2.35 -5.50 11.64
CA THR A 62 -3.47 -5.05 12.48
C THR A 62 -3.48 -5.82 13.79
N ARG A 63 -3.32 -7.15 13.75
CA ARG A 63 -3.26 -7.97 14.95
C ARG A 63 -2.04 -7.67 15.85
N LEU A 64 -0.90 -7.28 15.27
CA LEU A 64 0.23 -6.78 16.05
C LEU A 64 -0.11 -5.46 16.72
N ALA A 65 -0.66 -4.51 15.97
CA ALA A 65 -0.98 -3.17 16.44
C ALA A 65 -2.08 -3.16 17.53
N ASP A 66 -3.05 -4.08 17.43
CA ASP A 66 -4.10 -4.25 18.44
C ASP A 66 -3.53 -4.76 19.78
N ALA A 67 -2.47 -5.58 19.74
CA ALA A 67 -1.78 -6.07 20.93
C ALA A 67 -0.76 -5.05 21.46
N ASP A 68 -0.01 -4.42 20.56
CA ASP A 68 0.97 -3.37 20.83
C ASP A 68 1.10 -2.46 19.59
N LEU A 69 0.57 -1.23 19.70
CA LEU A 69 0.58 -0.26 18.61
C LEU A 69 1.99 0.03 18.09
N GLU A 70 3.01 -0.03 18.97
CA GLU A 70 4.39 0.25 18.56
C GLU A 70 4.93 -0.83 17.63
N GLU A 71 4.54 -2.10 17.81
CA GLU A 71 4.89 -3.17 16.87
C GLU A 71 4.31 -2.88 15.48
N GLY A 72 3.08 -2.37 15.39
CA GLY A 72 2.49 -1.91 14.13
C GLY A 72 3.27 -0.77 13.48
N ARG A 73 3.65 0.25 14.28
CA ARG A 73 4.46 1.39 13.81
C ARG A 73 5.85 0.99 13.32
N ILE A 74 6.49 0.02 13.98
CA ILE A 74 7.77 -0.55 13.52
C ILE A 74 7.61 -1.10 12.09
N ILE A 75 6.52 -1.83 11.81
CA ILE A 75 6.27 -2.36 10.46
C ILE A 75 6.02 -1.23 9.46
N MET A 76 5.21 -0.23 9.80
CA MET A 76 4.99 0.94 8.92
C MET A 76 6.30 1.68 8.60
N ARG A 77 7.16 1.91 9.61
CA ARG A 77 8.49 2.53 9.40
C ARG A 77 9.40 1.68 8.51
N ARG A 78 9.34 0.34 8.62
CA ARG A 78 10.09 -0.56 7.74
C ARG A 78 9.61 -0.48 6.28
N LEU A 79 8.30 -0.37 6.06
CA LEU A 79 7.72 -0.20 4.71
C LEU A 79 8.12 1.16 4.11
N LEU A 80 8.02 2.24 4.90
CA LEU A 80 8.48 3.58 4.50
C LEU A 80 9.97 3.58 4.13
N TRP A 81 10.81 2.96 4.98
CA TRP A 81 12.23 2.84 4.70
C TRP A 81 12.48 2.09 3.38
N SER A 82 11.69 1.05 3.07
CA SER A 82 11.85 0.31 1.81
C SER A 82 11.49 1.11 0.55
N LEU A 83 10.77 2.23 0.71
CA LEU A 83 10.44 3.17 -0.37
C LEU A 83 11.45 4.32 -0.48
N ASN A 84 12.41 4.41 0.44
CA ASN A 84 13.48 5.39 0.38
C ASN A 84 14.59 4.88 -0.57
N ASP A 85 15.12 5.77 -1.40
CA ASP A 85 16.23 5.50 -2.31
C ASP A 85 17.48 4.99 -1.58
N GLU A 86 17.71 5.43 -0.33
CA GLU A 86 18.83 4.99 0.51
C GLU A 86 18.74 3.51 0.93
N SER A 87 17.57 2.88 0.80
CA SER A 87 17.37 1.49 1.23
C SER A 87 18.07 0.47 0.33
N GLY A 88 18.45 0.86 -0.88
CA GLY A 88 18.99 -0.03 -1.92
C GLY A 88 17.95 -1.00 -2.50
N GLY A 89 16.66 -0.84 -2.16
CA GLY A 89 15.54 -1.60 -2.70
C GLY A 89 14.56 -0.72 -3.47
N ILE A 90 13.72 -1.35 -4.31
CA ILE A 90 12.69 -0.65 -5.11
C ILE A 90 11.38 -0.46 -4.31
N GLY A 91 11.24 -1.08 -3.13
CA GLY A 91 10.01 -0.98 -2.34
C GLY A 91 8.82 -1.76 -2.90
N TRP A 92 9.06 -2.89 -3.58
CA TRP A 92 8.00 -3.73 -4.16
C TRP A 92 6.92 -4.13 -3.15
N GLY A 93 5.66 -3.83 -3.48
CA GLY A 93 4.51 -4.18 -2.67
C GLY A 93 4.35 -3.35 -1.39
N ALA A 94 5.24 -2.39 -1.13
CA ALA A 94 5.19 -1.55 0.07
C ALA A 94 3.99 -0.58 0.07
N PRO A 95 3.69 0.15 -1.02
CA PRO A 95 2.53 1.06 -1.05
C PRO A 95 1.21 0.32 -0.81
N GLU A 96 1.03 -0.83 -1.45
CA GLU A 96 -0.15 -1.67 -1.31
C GLU A 96 -0.28 -2.24 0.11
N SER A 97 0.83 -2.70 0.69
CA SER A 97 0.86 -3.23 2.06
C SER A 97 0.52 -2.14 3.07
N MET A 98 1.08 -0.93 2.92
CA MET A 98 0.73 0.22 3.77
C MET A 98 -0.77 0.54 3.67
N ALA A 99 -1.33 0.53 2.47
CA ALA A 99 -2.75 0.77 2.25
C ALA A 99 -3.64 -0.31 2.88
N GLU A 100 -3.30 -1.59 2.74
CA GLU A 100 -4.01 -2.70 3.40
C GLU A 100 -3.98 -2.55 4.94
N ILE A 101 -2.83 -2.22 5.52
CA ILE A 101 -2.70 -2.01 6.97
C ILE A 101 -3.60 -0.85 7.43
N MET A 102 -3.57 0.28 6.74
CA MET A 102 -4.39 1.45 7.09
C MET A 102 -5.89 1.24 6.82
N HIS A 103 -6.23 0.41 5.82
CA HIS A 103 -7.60 -0.02 5.57
C HIS A 103 -8.16 -0.81 6.77
N HIS A 104 -7.34 -1.66 7.39
CA HIS A 104 -7.74 -2.49 8.51
C HIS A 104 -7.60 -1.82 9.88
N HIS A 105 -6.62 -0.93 10.10
CA HIS A 105 -6.32 -0.36 11.42
C HIS A 105 -6.39 1.17 11.43
N GLU A 106 -7.39 1.73 12.13
CA GLU A 106 -7.73 3.16 12.11
C GLU A 106 -6.61 4.07 12.64
N LYS A 107 -6.02 3.77 13.80
CA LYS A 107 -4.98 4.64 14.39
C LYS A 107 -3.74 4.74 13.49
N LEU A 108 -3.36 3.63 12.85
CA LEU A 108 -2.25 3.63 11.89
C LEU A 108 -2.62 4.42 10.63
N SER A 109 -3.88 4.37 10.20
CA SER A 109 -4.35 5.24 9.12
C SER A 109 -4.20 6.72 9.46
N LEU A 110 -4.60 7.15 10.67
CA LEU A 110 -4.47 8.55 11.09
C LEU A 110 -3.00 9.00 11.13
N GLU A 111 -2.10 8.11 11.58
CA GLU A 111 -0.68 8.40 11.70
C GLU A 111 0.08 8.38 10.38
N TYR A 112 -0.27 7.54 9.41
CA TYR A 112 0.59 7.26 8.25
C TYR A 112 0.00 7.62 6.89
N ILE A 113 -1.30 7.94 6.79
CA ILE A 113 -1.92 8.20 5.48
C ILE A 113 -1.30 9.40 4.76
N HIS A 114 -0.88 10.42 5.52
CA HIS A 114 -0.23 11.61 4.95
C HIS A 114 1.14 11.27 4.35
N MET A 115 1.85 10.29 4.93
CA MET A 115 3.11 9.78 4.37
C MET A 115 2.84 9.03 3.07
N LEU A 116 1.80 8.18 3.01
CA LEU A 116 1.43 7.52 1.75
C LEU A 116 1.05 8.53 0.67
N ILE A 117 0.27 9.57 1.00
CA ILE A 117 -0.10 10.65 0.06
C ILE A 117 1.14 11.41 -0.43
N SER A 118 2.15 11.61 0.42
CA SER A 118 3.37 12.33 0.01
C SER A 118 4.11 11.66 -1.16
N TYR A 119 3.97 10.34 -1.34
CA TYR A 119 4.53 9.61 -2.48
C TYR A 119 3.85 9.92 -3.83
N ALA A 120 2.71 10.62 -3.80
CA ALA A 120 2.02 11.12 -4.99
C ALA A 120 2.45 12.54 -5.39
N ARG A 121 3.29 13.19 -4.58
CA ARG A 121 3.61 14.62 -4.73
C ARG A 121 5.03 14.81 -5.27
N PRO A 122 5.19 15.44 -6.46
CA PRO A 122 6.49 15.90 -6.91
C PRO A 122 7.00 17.03 -6.03
N ASP A 123 8.27 17.40 -6.24
CA ASP A 123 8.82 18.62 -5.68
C ASP A 123 7.95 19.82 -6.08
N GLY A 124 7.76 20.70 -5.12
CA GLY A 124 6.91 21.87 -5.27
C GLY A 124 7.61 23.06 -5.89
N GLN A 125 6.88 24.19 -5.93
CA GLN A 125 7.39 25.41 -6.57
C GLN A 125 8.27 26.25 -5.63
N GLU A 126 8.11 26.06 -4.31
CA GLU A 126 8.93 26.75 -3.31
C GLU A 126 10.31 26.08 -3.21
N LEU A 127 11.33 26.90 -2.93
CA LEU A 127 12.66 26.39 -2.59
C LEU A 127 12.53 25.43 -1.40
N GLU A 128 13.14 24.24 -1.52
CA GLU A 128 13.17 23.20 -0.48
C GLU A 128 11.81 22.50 -0.24
N GLN A 129 10.83 22.66 -1.14
CA GLN A 129 9.59 21.89 -1.10
C GLN A 129 9.79 20.51 -1.75
N ASP A 130 10.56 19.64 -1.10
CA ASP A 130 10.83 18.30 -1.62
C ASP A 130 9.61 17.38 -1.41
N GLY A 131 9.18 16.72 -2.49
CA GLY A 131 8.17 15.68 -2.48
C GLY A 131 8.79 14.30 -2.24
N ASN A 132 7.97 13.28 -2.01
CA ASN A 132 8.44 11.88 -1.96
C ASN A 132 8.07 11.12 -3.23
N TYR A 133 7.93 11.81 -4.36
CA TYR A 133 7.31 11.27 -5.56
C TYR A 133 7.92 9.94 -6.02
N LEU A 134 7.06 8.94 -6.21
CA LEU A 134 7.50 7.66 -6.78
C LEU A 134 7.64 7.77 -8.30
N GLU A 135 8.86 8.02 -8.77
CA GLU A 135 9.19 8.17 -10.20
C GLU A 135 8.90 6.91 -11.03
N TYR A 136 9.03 5.72 -10.42
CA TYR A 136 8.80 4.46 -11.11
C TYR A 136 7.30 4.21 -11.29
N GLU A 137 6.78 4.34 -12.52
CA GLU A 137 5.35 4.15 -12.85
C GLU A 137 4.77 2.82 -12.32
N ILE A 138 5.57 1.76 -12.28
CA ILE A 138 5.15 0.47 -11.74
C ILE A 138 4.82 0.52 -10.23
N LEU A 139 5.50 1.35 -9.45
CA LEU A 139 5.18 1.60 -8.04
C LEU A 139 3.96 2.51 -7.89
N GLN A 140 3.78 3.45 -8.83
CA GLN A 140 2.59 4.31 -8.86
C GLN A 140 1.31 3.48 -9.03
N ARG A 141 1.35 2.35 -9.77
CA ARG A 141 0.21 1.41 -9.85
C ARG A 141 -0.21 0.94 -8.46
N GLY A 142 0.76 0.53 -7.63
CA GLY A 142 0.52 0.10 -6.26
C GLY A 142 0.01 1.23 -5.37
N LEU A 143 0.59 2.42 -5.51
CA LEU A 143 0.18 3.62 -4.79
C LEU A 143 -1.28 4.00 -5.07
N LEU A 144 -1.66 4.11 -6.35
CA LEU A 144 -3.02 4.47 -6.76
C LEU A 144 -4.03 3.37 -6.41
N TRP A 145 -3.66 2.10 -6.54
CA TRP A 145 -4.47 0.99 -6.03
C TRP A 145 -4.70 1.12 -4.52
N GLY A 146 -3.65 1.47 -3.76
CA GLY A 146 -3.72 1.68 -2.33
C GLY A 146 -4.68 2.80 -1.94
N PHE A 147 -4.69 3.91 -2.68
CA PHE A 147 -5.68 4.98 -2.45
C PHE A 147 -7.11 4.53 -2.75
N ASP A 148 -7.33 3.77 -3.84
CA ASP A 148 -8.66 3.25 -4.17
C ASP A 148 -9.17 2.31 -3.07
N ARG A 149 -8.29 1.47 -2.55
CA ARG A 149 -8.55 0.57 -1.43
C ARG A 149 -8.90 1.33 -0.16
N LEU A 150 -8.19 2.42 0.13
CA LEU A 150 -8.46 3.29 1.28
C LEU A 150 -9.77 4.06 1.13
N CYS A 151 -10.22 4.38 -0.07
CA CYS A 151 -11.51 5.05 -0.30
C CYS A 151 -12.71 4.24 0.23
N GLU A 152 -12.59 2.94 0.46
CA GLU A 152 -13.67 2.14 1.07
C GLU A 152 -13.95 2.49 2.54
N ARG A 153 -12.92 2.94 3.29
CA ARG A 153 -13.01 3.13 4.75
C ARG A 153 -12.42 4.45 5.26
N ARG A 154 -11.67 5.15 4.42
CA ARG A 154 -10.85 6.33 4.76
C ARG A 154 -11.04 7.47 3.76
N LEU A 155 -12.12 7.47 2.97
CA LEU A 155 -12.39 8.50 1.97
C LEU A 155 -12.32 9.92 2.55
N GLY A 156 -12.99 10.16 3.68
CA GLY A 156 -12.97 11.48 4.34
C GLY A 156 -11.56 11.93 4.73
N LEU A 157 -10.74 11.00 5.22
CA LEU A 157 -9.36 11.29 5.61
C LEU A 157 -8.45 11.56 4.40
N LEU A 158 -8.63 10.83 3.29
CA LEU A 158 -7.91 11.09 2.04
C LEU A 158 -8.24 12.49 1.49
N VAL A 159 -9.52 12.87 1.52
CA VAL A 159 -9.97 14.20 1.10
C VAL A 159 -9.41 15.29 2.02
N GLU A 160 -9.51 15.10 3.34
CA GLU A 160 -8.97 16.04 4.33
C GLU A 160 -7.46 16.28 4.14
N LYS A 161 -6.69 15.24 3.81
CA LYS A 161 -5.24 15.33 3.59
C LYS A 161 -4.85 15.79 2.18
N GLY A 162 -5.82 16.15 1.35
CA GLY A 162 -5.58 16.82 0.07
C GLY A 162 -5.32 15.91 -1.12
N LEU A 163 -5.54 14.58 -1.00
CA LEU A 163 -5.33 13.65 -2.11
C LEU A 163 -6.02 14.08 -3.43
N PRO A 164 -7.24 14.66 -3.46
CA PRO A 164 -7.88 15.07 -4.71
C PRO A 164 -7.04 16.00 -5.59
N GLY A 165 -6.20 16.85 -4.99
CA GLY A 165 -5.31 17.75 -5.74
C GLY A 165 -4.17 17.02 -6.46
N ASP A 166 -3.79 15.84 -5.95
CA ASP A 166 -2.61 15.10 -6.38
C ASP A 166 -2.92 14.06 -7.49
N ILE A 167 -4.20 13.74 -7.76
CA ILE A 167 -4.58 12.66 -8.68
C ILE A 167 -4.59 13.07 -10.15
N LEU A 168 -4.95 14.32 -10.48
CA LEU A 168 -5.14 14.76 -11.88
C LEU A 168 -3.92 14.54 -12.79
N PRO A 169 -2.67 14.77 -12.35
CA PRO A 169 -1.49 14.52 -13.20
C PRO A 169 -1.40 13.08 -13.72
N TYR A 170 -1.84 12.09 -12.93
CA TYR A 170 -1.77 10.68 -13.28
C TYR A 170 -2.69 10.28 -14.45
N LEU A 171 -3.69 11.10 -14.81
CA LEU A 171 -4.50 10.88 -16.01
C LEU A 171 -3.68 10.97 -17.31
N ARG A 172 -2.49 11.60 -17.25
CA ARG A 172 -1.58 11.78 -18.39
C ARG A 172 -0.38 10.83 -18.37
N SER A 173 -0.30 9.89 -17.42
CA SER A 173 0.80 8.92 -17.35
C SER A 173 0.94 8.12 -18.64
N GLY A 174 2.16 7.71 -19.00
CA GLY A 174 2.42 6.81 -20.13
C GLY A 174 1.87 5.41 -19.89
N ASP A 175 1.83 5.00 -18.63
CA ASP A 175 1.29 3.73 -18.16
C ASP A 175 -0.25 3.69 -18.17
N HIS A 176 -0.83 2.76 -18.93
CA HIS A 176 -2.28 2.64 -19.06
C HIS A 176 -2.98 2.18 -17.77
N VAL A 177 -2.29 1.41 -16.90
CA VAL A 177 -2.83 0.96 -15.61
C VAL A 177 -2.93 2.14 -14.66
N VAL A 178 -1.89 2.98 -14.62
CA VAL A 178 -1.86 4.22 -13.84
C VAL A 178 -3.01 5.14 -14.26
N ARG A 179 -3.19 5.39 -15.57
CA ARG A 179 -4.31 6.20 -16.07
C ARG A 179 -5.68 5.64 -15.65
N GLY A 180 -5.87 4.33 -15.76
CA GLY A 180 -7.13 3.68 -15.39
C GLY A 180 -7.45 3.80 -13.90
N LEU A 181 -6.45 3.60 -13.04
CA LEU A 181 -6.60 3.78 -11.59
C LEU A 181 -6.86 5.23 -11.22
N ALA A 182 -6.16 6.18 -11.85
CA ALA A 182 -6.38 7.61 -11.65
C ALA A 182 -7.81 8.04 -12.05
N ALA A 183 -8.32 7.56 -13.19
CA ALA A 183 -9.69 7.82 -13.62
C ALA A 183 -10.72 7.28 -12.62
N ARG A 184 -10.51 6.06 -12.11
CA ARG A 184 -11.36 5.47 -11.07
C ARG A 184 -11.32 6.29 -9.77
N LEU A 185 -10.14 6.70 -9.33
CA LEU A 185 -9.96 7.56 -8.15
C LEU A 185 -10.66 8.91 -8.31
N CYS A 186 -10.59 9.54 -9.49
CA CYS A 186 -11.32 10.78 -9.75
C CYS A 186 -12.82 10.62 -9.51
N GLY A 187 -13.40 9.48 -9.94
CA GLY A 187 -14.80 9.15 -9.66
C GLY A 187 -15.09 8.98 -8.16
N ARG A 188 -14.24 8.24 -7.43
CA ARG A 188 -14.42 8.00 -5.99
C ARG A 188 -14.24 9.26 -5.13
N LEU A 189 -13.30 10.11 -5.51
CA LEU A 189 -12.98 11.37 -4.83
C LEU A 189 -13.88 12.54 -5.28
N SER A 190 -14.80 12.31 -6.24
CA SER A 190 -15.69 13.33 -6.80
C SER A 190 -14.95 14.55 -7.37
N ILE A 191 -13.84 14.31 -8.08
CA ILE A 191 -13.02 15.37 -8.68
C ILE A 191 -13.72 15.92 -9.93
N GLY A 192 -14.40 17.06 -9.79
CA GLY A 192 -15.22 17.65 -10.86
C GLY A 192 -14.45 18.01 -12.14
N SER A 193 -13.20 18.47 -12.00
CA SER A 193 -12.32 18.83 -13.12
C SER A 193 -11.80 17.62 -13.92
N ALA A 194 -11.99 16.40 -13.43
CA ALA A 194 -11.56 15.20 -14.14
C ALA A 194 -12.33 14.96 -15.45
N ARG A 195 -13.56 15.50 -15.59
CA ARG A 195 -14.33 15.34 -16.83
C ARG A 195 -13.61 15.92 -18.04
N ASP A 196 -13.02 17.11 -17.90
CA ASP A 196 -12.34 17.79 -18.99
C ASP A 196 -11.04 17.05 -19.38
N ALA A 197 -10.38 16.42 -18.40
CA ALA A 197 -9.16 15.65 -18.60
C ALA A 197 -9.38 14.26 -19.23
N LEU A 198 -10.61 13.71 -19.14
CA LEU A 198 -10.97 12.39 -19.70
C LEU A 198 -11.60 12.46 -21.11
N GLN A 199 -11.83 13.67 -21.64
CA GLN A 199 -12.46 13.89 -22.96
C GLN A 199 -11.46 14.06 -24.11
N LEU A 200 -10.16 13.86 -23.85
CA LEU A 200 -9.06 13.88 -24.83
C LEU A 200 -8.65 12.46 -25.21
#